data_AF-A1T7X5-F1
#
_entry.id   AF-A1T7X5-F1
#
_cell.length_a   1.000
_cell.length_b   1.000
_cell.length_c   1.000
_cell.angle_alpha   90.00
_cell.angle_beta   90.00
_cell.angle_gamma   90.00
#
_symmetry.space_group_name_H-M   'P 1'
#
loop_
_entity.id
_entity.type
_entity.pdbx_description
1 polymer ?
#
loop_
_entity_poly.entity_id
_entity_poly.type
_entity_poly.pdbx_seq_one_letter_code
_entity_poly.pdbx_strand_id
1 'polypeptide(L)'
;MTADAEPSPSAAAAESGSGSPRRGFGIDVGGSGVKGGIVDLDTGRLVGDRFKLLTPQPATPDAVSKTIADVAAHFDWEGPLGVTYPGVVADGIVCTAANVDKGWLGLNAKEVIGGALSGQPVTVLNDADAAGLAEEKFGAGRDKTGVIVLLTFGTGIGSAVIHNGVLLPNTEFGHLEVGGKEAEHRAASSVKEAKGWSYERWTTEVTKVLVAIENAIWPDLFIVGGGISRKADKWVPLLQNRTPVVAAELQNTAGIVGAAMASDVDVTATGK
;
A
#
# COMPACT_ATOMS: atom_id res chain seq x y z
N MET A 1 49.97 37.27 -29.28
CA MET A 1 50.13 35.98 -28.57
C MET A 1 50.48 36.29 -27.13
N THR A 2 49.51 36.16 -26.23
CA THR A 2 49.63 35.92 -24.78
C THR A 2 48.20 36.06 -24.25
N ALA A 3 47.55 34.92 -24.04
CA ALA A 3 46.20 34.83 -23.51
C ALA A 3 46.27 34.76 -21.98
N ASP A 4 45.41 35.54 -21.33
CA ASP A 4 45.10 35.47 -19.91
C ASP A 4 44.44 34.12 -19.57
N ALA A 5 44.86 33.51 -18.47
CA ALA A 5 44.22 32.34 -17.88
C ALA A 5 43.94 32.63 -16.40
N GLU A 6 42.66 32.80 -16.08
CA GLU A 6 42.13 32.86 -14.71
C GLU A 6 42.27 31.48 -14.01
N PRO A 7 42.45 31.45 -12.68
CA PRO A 7 42.56 30.21 -11.94
C PRO A 7 41.18 29.53 -11.77
N SER A 8 41.13 28.23 -12.08
CA SER A 8 39.96 27.38 -11.82
C SER A 8 39.64 27.31 -10.32
N PRO A 9 38.37 27.45 -9.91
CA PRO A 9 37.98 27.17 -8.54
C PRO A 9 37.94 25.66 -8.30
N SER A 10 38.74 25.26 -7.33
CA SER A 10 38.82 23.95 -6.69
C SER A 10 37.43 23.37 -6.39
N ALA A 11 37.25 22.10 -6.71
CA ALA A 11 36.14 21.27 -6.28
C ALA A 11 36.05 21.29 -4.75
N ALA A 12 35.01 21.96 -4.23
CA ALA A 12 34.65 21.86 -2.83
C ALA A 12 33.89 20.55 -2.61
N ALA A 13 34.40 19.79 -1.64
CA ALA A 13 33.95 18.48 -1.21
C ALA A 13 32.42 18.39 -1.06
N ALA A 14 31.84 17.38 -1.69
CA ALA A 14 30.53 16.87 -1.29
C ALA A 14 30.69 16.23 0.09
N GLU A 15 30.10 16.85 1.10
CA GLU A 15 29.94 16.24 2.42
C GLU A 15 29.07 14.99 2.29
N SER A 16 29.71 13.83 2.42
CA SER A 16 29.06 12.53 2.54
C SER A 16 28.39 12.42 3.90
N GLY A 17 27.06 12.44 3.94
CA GLY A 17 26.29 12.10 5.14
C GLY A 17 26.60 10.68 5.59
N SER A 18 27.31 10.54 6.71
CA SER A 18 27.76 9.27 7.29
C SER A 18 26.70 8.66 8.22
N GLY A 19 25.57 8.25 7.65
CA GLY A 19 24.59 7.38 8.33
C GLY A 19 24.44 6.09 7.55
N SER A 20 24.47 4.93 8.21
CA SER A 20 24.00 3.70 7.56
C SER A 20 22.55 3.94 7.09
N PRO A 21 22.18 3.58 5.85
CA PRO A 21 20.83 3.81 5.34
C PRO A 21 19.82 3.16 6.28
N ARG A 22 18.75 3.88 6.60
CA ARG A 22 17.68 3.35 7.45
C ARG A 22 16.96 2.26 6.68
N ARG A 23 16.97 1.04 7.21
CA ARG A 23 16.35 -0.13 6.56
C ARG A 23 15.15 -0.59 7.37
N GLY A 24 14.08 -0.93 6.66
CA GLY A 24 12.93 -1.64 7.21
C GLY A 24 12.65 -2.90 6.40
N PHE A 25 11.85 -3.80 6.96
CA PHE A 25 11.40 -4.99 6.26
C PHE A 25 9.88 -5.00 6.18
N GLY A 26 9.38 -5.15 4.96
CA GLY A 26 7.96 -5.15 4.67
C GLY A 26 7.54 -6.47 4.05
N ILE A 27 6.39 -6.95 4.46
CA ILE A 27 5.74 -8.11 3.87
C ILE A 27 4.35 -7.73 3.37
N ASP A 28 4.09 -8.00 2.10
CA ASP A 28 2.80 -7.83 1.45
C ASP A 28 2.08 -9.19 1.34
N VAL A 29 1.02 -9.39 2.12
CA VAL A 29 0.19 -10.60 2.11
C VAL A 29 -0.97 -10.43 1.14
N GLY A 30 -0.79 -10.92 -0.09
CA GLY A 30 -1.85 -10.97 -1.09
C GLY A 30 -2.53 -12.34 -1.19
N GLY A 31 -3.65 -12.44 -1.91
CA GLY A 31 -4.36 -13.72 -2.10
C GLY A 31 -3.60 -14.77 -2.93
N SER A 32 -2.60 -14.37 -3.73
CA SER A 32 -1.81 -15.27 -4.61
C SER A 32 -0.32 -15.34 -4.26
N GLY A 33 0.10 -14.66 -3.21
CA GLY A 33 1.43 -14.80 -2.65
C GLY A 33 1.73 -13.83 -1.53
N VAL A 34 2.61 -14.27 -0.64
CA VAL A 34 3.24 -13.49 0.41
C VAL A 34 4.59 -13.01 -0.11
N LYS A 35 4.79 -11.69 -0.20
CA LYS A 35 5.99 -11.09 -0.79
C LYS A 35 6.73 -10.30 0.28
N GLY A 36 8.04 -10.50 0.42
CA GLY A 36 8.88 -9.73 1.35
C GLY A 36 9.99 -8.99 0.65
N GLY A 37 10.50 -7.94 1.29
CA GLY A 37 11.69 -7.23 0.83
C GLY A 37 12.23 -6.24 1.87
N ILE A 38 13.54 -6.02 1.81
CA ILE A 38 14.22 -4.97 2.55
C ILE A 38 13.99 -3.65 1.81
N VAL A 39 13.64 -2.60 2.53
CA VAL A 39 13.34 -1.27 1.99
C VAL A 39 14.29 -0.26 2.62
N ASP A 40 14.88 0.60 1.79
CA ASP A 40 15.54 1.81 2.23
C ASP A 40 14.45 2.85 2.59
N LEU A 41 14.33 3.16 3.89
CA LEU A 41 13.26 4.00 4.43
C LEU A 41 13.45 5.49 4.14
N ASP A 42 14.61 5.89 3.61
CA ASP A 42 14.88 7.27 3.21
C ASP A 42 14.44 7.52 1.75
N THR A 43 14.47 6.47 0.92
CA THR A 43 14.17 6.56 -0.53
C THR A 43 12.93 5.79 -0.97
N GLY A 44 12.40 4.89 -0.14
CA GLY A 44 11.30 3.98 -0.49
C GLY A 44 11.67 2.88 -1.50
N ARG A 45 12.97 2.68 -1.77
CA ARG A 45 13.45 1.71 -2.77
C ARG A 45 13.74 0.37 -2.12
N LEU A 46 13.50 -0.71 -2.86
CA LEU A 46 13.92 -2.05 -2.44
C LEU A 46 15.45 -2.15 -2.45
N VAL A 47 15.99 -2.73 -1.38
CA VAL A 47 17.38 -3.13 -1.29
C VAL A 47 17.48 -4.58 -1.76
N GLY A 48 17.81 -4.76 -3.04
CA GLY A 48 17.82 -6.07 -3.71
C GLY A 48 16.46 -6.46 -4.29
N ASP A 49 16.31 -7.75 -4.59
CA ASP A 49 15.07 -8.30 -5.14
C ASP A 49 14.07 -8.65 -4.02
N ARG A 50 12.77 -8.52 -4.33
CA ARG A 50 11.73 -9.08 -3.47
C ARG A 50 11.74 -10.60 -3.54
N PHE A 51 11.38 -11.25 -2.44
CA PHE A 51 11.14 -12.68 -2.38
C PHE A 51 9.63 -12.95 -2.31
N LYS A 52 9.17 -14.08 -2.88
CA LYS A 52 7.75 -14.44 -2.91
C LYS A 52 7.57 -15.92 -2.62
N LEU A 53 6.69 -16.23 -1.68
CA LEU A 53 6.08 -17.55 -1.51
C LEU A 53 4.61 -17.52 -1.93
N LEU A 54 4.04 -18.68 -2.26
CA LEU A 54 2.61 -18.79 -2.53
C LEU A 54 1.83 -18.65 -1.24
N THR A 55 0.68 -17.97 -1.30
CA THR A 55 -0.24 -17.90 -0.16
C THR A 55 -0.79 -19.30 0.07
N PRO A 56 -0.71 -19.84 1.29
CA PRO A 56 -1.21 -21.17 1.59
C PRO A 56 -2.72 -21.25 1.36
N GLN A 57 -3.18 -22.45 1.02
CA GLN A 57 -4.60 -22.75 0.81
C GLN A 57 -4.95 -23.98 1.64
N PRO A 58 -5.78 -23.86 2.70
CA PRO A 58 -6.43 -22.64 3.19
C PRO A 58 -5.45 -21.62 3.79
N ALA A 59 -5.79 -20.33 3.70
CA ALA A 59 -4.99 -19.22 4.21
C ALA A 59 -5.21 -18.98 5.72
N THR A 60 -5.09 -20.04 6.52
CA THR A 60 -5.31 -19.99 7.97
C THR A 60 -4.25 -19.13 8.68
N PRO A 61 -4.55 -18.61 9.89
CA PRO A 61 -3.59 -17.81 10.67
C PRO A 61 -2.22 -18.47 10.82
N ASP A 62 -2.17 -19.73 11.23
CA ASP A 62 -0.92 -20.46 11.43
C ASP A 62 -0.15 -20.67 10.12
N ALA A 63 -0.84 -21.04 9.04
CA ALA A 63 -0.19 -21.33 7.75
C ALA A 63 0.40 -20.05 7.13
N VAL A 64 -0.34 -18.95 7.18
CA VAL A 64 0.12 -17.64 6.68
C VAL A 64 1.25 -17.11 7.55
N SER A 65 1.14 -17.21 8.89
CA SER A 65 2.19 -16.76 9.81
C SER A 65 3.50 -17.54 9.62
N LYS A 66 3.42 -18.85 9.38
CA LYS A 66 4.58 -19.65 8.98
C LYS A 66 5.17 -19.19 7.65
N THR A 67 4.34 -18.92 6.66
CA THR A 67 4.79 -18.43 5.35
C THR A 67 5.50 -17.07 5.47
N ILE A 68 4.98 -16.19 6.33
CA ILE A 68 5.61 -14.92 6.69
C ILE A 68 6.99 -15.16 7.33
N ALA A 69 7.10 -16.10 8.26
CA ALA A 69 8.37 -16.47 8.88
C ALA A 69 9.38 -17.02 7.87
N ASP A 70 8.95 -17.89 6.96
CA ASP A 70 9.80 -18.42 5.89
C ASP A 70 10.29 -17.31 4.94
N VAL A 71 9.46 -16.30 4.68
CA VAL A 71 9.85 -15.11 3.89
C VAL A 71 10.87 -14.25 4.65
N ALA A 72 10.69 -14.00 5.94
CA ALA A 72 11.63 -13.22 6.75
C ALA A 72 12.98 -13.95 6.87
N ALA A 73 12.95 -15.26 7.09
CA ALA A 73 14.13 -16.12 7.19
C ALA A 73 14.94 -16.13 5.87
N HIS A 74 14.30 -16.01 4.71
CA HIS A 74 15.02 -15.90 3.43
C HIS A 74 15.99 -14.70 3.37
N PHE A 75 15.70 -13.63 4.10
CA PHE A 75 16.53 -12.43 4.16
C PHE A 75 17.42 -12.36 5.41
N ASP A 76 17.42 -13.41 6.25
CA ASP A 76 18.07 -13.40 7.56
C ASP A 76 17.67 -12.16 8.40
N TRP A 77 16.40 -11.75 8.31
CA TRP A 77 15.93 -10.51 8.95
C TRP A 77 15.51 -10.74 10.40
N GLU A 78 16.24 -10.16 11.35
CA GLU A 78 15.99 -10.27 12.80
C GLU A 78 15.35 -9.02 13.44
N GLY A 79 15.19 -7.93 12.68
CA GLY A 79 14.63 -6.67 13.19
C GLY A 79 13.10 -6.61 13.23
N PRO A 80 12.52 -5.46 13.62
CA PRO A 80 11.10 -5.18 13.44
C PRO A 80 10.69 -5.30 11.97
N LEU A 81 9.44 -5.71 11.72
CA LEU A 81 8.89 -5.78 10.37
C LEU A 81 7.43 -5.35 10.35
N GLY A 82 7.01 -4.87 9.19
CA GLY A 82 5.61 -4.59 8.91
C GLY A 82 5.03 -5.67 8.02
N VAL A 83 3.75 -5.96 8.22
CA VAL A 83 3.01 -6.98 7.47
C VAL A 83 1.67 -6.39 7.05
N THR A 84 1.39 -6.38 5.75
CA THR A 84 0.05 -6.05 5.27
C THR A 84 -0.92 -7.19 5.53
N TYR A 85 -2.17 -6.85 5.77
CA TYR A 85 -3.27 -7.79 5.88
C TYR A 85 -4.43 -7.30 5.00
N PRO A 86 -5.06 -8.17 4.18
CA PRO A 86 -6.14 -7.79 3.27
C PRO A 86 -7.49 -7.69 4.02
N GLY A 87 -7.59 -6.72 4.91
CA GLY A 87 -8.76 -6.41 5.72
C GLY A 87 -8.44 -5.40 6.83
N VAL A 88 -9.40 -5.19 7.72
CA VAL A 88 -9.30 -4.22 8.82
C VAL A 88 -8.54 -4.85 9.98
N VAL A 89 -7.51 -4.13 10.45
CA VAL A 89 -6.76 -4.44 11.66
C VAL A 89 -6.73 -3.20 12.54
N ALA A 90 -7.31 -3.31 13.74
CA ALA A 90 -7.38 -2.23 14.73
C ALA A 90 -6.71 -2.70 16.02
N ASP A 91 -5.73 -1.94 16.52
CA ASP A 91 -4.92 -2.29 17.69
C ASP A 91 -4.33 -3.73 17.62
N GLY A 92 -3.94 -4.15 16.41
CA GLY A 92 -3.42 -5.51 16.13
C GLY A 92 -4.50 -6.60 16.02
N ILE A 93 -5.76 -6.30 16.32
CA ILE A 93 -6.88 -7.23 16.22
C ILE A 93 -7.50 -7.18 14.82
N VAL A 94 -7.69 -8.34 14.21
CA VAL A 94 -8.39 -8.46 12.93
C VAL A 94 -9.89 -8.27 13.13
N CYS A 95 -10.46 -7.29 12.41
CA CYS A 95 -11.89 -6.99 12.45
C CYS A 95 -12.65 -7.53 11.23
N THR A 96 -11.98 -7.70 10.08
CA THR A 96 -12.61 -8.23 8.86
C THR A 96 -11.74 -9.32 8.20
N ALA A 97 -12.40 -10.25 7.50
CA ALA A 97 -11.76 -11.38 6.81
C ALA A 97 -12.55 -11.73 5.55
N ALA A 98 -12.75 -10.74 4.67
CA ALA A 98 -13.57 -10.91 3.46
C ALA A 98 -12.92 -11.85 2.43
N ASN A 99 -11.60 -11.73 2.26
CA ASN A 99 -10.81 -12.43 1.23
C ASN A 99 -9.76 -13.39 1.82
N VAL A 100 -9.84 -13.70 3.11
CA VAL A 100 -8.95 -14.61 3.83
C VAL A 100 -9.76 -15.54 4.75
N ASP A 101 -9.09 -16.49 5.39
CA ASP A 101 -9.74 -17.46 6.27
C ASP A 101 -10.44 -16.77 7.46
N LYS A 102 -11.67 -17.20 7.80
CA LYS A 102 -12.44 -16.60 8.90
C LYS A 102 -11.81 -16.84 10.27
N GLY A 103 -10.89 -17.79 10.40
CA GLY A 103 -10.12 -18.03 11.62
C GLY A 103 -9.28 -16.83 12.06
N TRP A 104 -9.06 -15.84 11.19
CA TRP A 104 -8.41 -14.59 11.57
C TRP A 104 -9.28 -13.68 12.44
N LEU A 105 -10.61 -13.73 12.32
CA LEU A 105 -11.50 -12.77 12.98
C LEU A 105 -11.34 -12.79 14.51
N GLY A 106 -11.06 -11.61 15.09
CA GLY A 106 -10.88 -11.43 16.53
C GLY A 106 -9.51 -11.88 17.06
N LEU A 107 -8.62 -12.42 16.22
CA LEU A 107 -7.26 -12.72 16.63
C LEU A 107 -6.40 -11.46 16.65
N ASN A 108 -5.46 -11.43 17.60
CA ASN A 108 -4.36 -10.49 17.58
C ASN A 108 -3.31 -10.94 16.56
N ALA A 109 -3.40 -10.41 15.34
CA ALA A 109 -2.50 -10.78 14.24
C ALA A 109 -1.03 -10.46 14.57
N LYS A 110 -0.78 -9.36 15.29
CA LYS A 110 0.57 -9.00 15.74
C LYS A 110 1.17 -10.08 16.63
N GLU A 111 0.40 -10.61 17.58
CA GLU A 111 0.86 -11.68 18.47
C GLU A 111 1.03 -13.01 17.74
N VAL A 112 0.06 -13.40 16.90
CA VAL A 112 0.10 -14.67 16.17
C VAL A 112 1.29 -14.70 15.19
N ILE A 113 1.47 -13.64 14.42
CA ILE A 113 2.59 -13.52 13.46
C ILE A 113 3.91 -13.39 14.21
N GLY A 114 3.97 -12.54 15.25
CA GLY A 114 5.16 -12.39 16.10
C GLY A 114 5.58 -13.70 16.76
N GLY A 115 4.63 -14.53 17.20
CA GLY A 115 4.90 -15.86 17.75
C GLY A 115 5.56 -16.81 16.75
N ALA A 116 5.14 -16.79 15.48
CA ALA A 116 5.77 -17.56 14.41
C ALA A 116 7.19 -17.05 14.06
N LEU A 117 7.47 -15.79 14.38
CA LEU A 117 8.75 -15.10 14.18
C LEU A 117 9.60 -15.06 15.46
N SER A 118 9.48 -16.06 16.34
CA SER A 118 10.25 -16.14 17.59
C SER A 118 10.18 -14.89 18.48
N GLY A 119 9.05 -14.16 18.43
CA GLY A 119 8.81 -12.96 19.24
C GLY A 119 9.27 -11.65 18.61
N GLN A 120 9.65 -11.62 17.32
CA GLN A 120 10.00 -10.36 16.64
C GLN A 120 8.86 -9.33 16.71
N PRO A 121 9.18 -8.03 16.85
CA PRO A 121 8.18 -6.97 16.78
C PRO A 121 7.55 -6.89 15.39
N VAL A 122 6.22 -7.00 15.35
CA VAL A 122 5.43 -6.92 14.12
C VAL A 122 4.45 -5.75 14.22
N THR A 123 4.39 -4.93 13.17
CA THR A 123 3.28 -4.02 12.91
C THR A 123 2.40 -4.63 11.83
N VAL A 124 1.10 -4.79 12.08
CA VAL A 124 0.16 -5.31 11.09
C VAL A 124 -0.79 -4.19 10.69
N LEU A 125 -0.91 -3.92 9.40
CA LEU A 125 -1.78 -2.88 8.86
C LEU A 125 -2.52 -3.35 7.61
N ASN A 126 -3.57 -2.63 7.24
CA ASN A 126 -4.30 -2.91 6.01
C ASN A 126 -3.40 -2.72 4.77
N ASP A 127 -3.61 -3.52 3.74
CA ASP A 127 -2.80 -3.49 2.50
C ASP A 127 -2.96 -2.20 1.68
N ALA A 128 -4.18 -1.65 1.61
CA ALA A 128 -4.43 -0.36 0.99
C ALA A 128 -3.85 0.78 1.82
N ASP A 129 -3.95 0.73 3.16
CA ASP A 129 -3.30 1.71 4.06
C ASP A 129 -1.78 1.74 3.84
N ALA A 130 -1.13 0.57 3.77
CA ALA A 130 0.28 0.47 3.46
C ALA A 130 0.60 1.08 2.08
N ALA A 131 -0.17 0.73 1.04
CA ALA A 131 0.04 1.30 -0.28
C ALA A 131 -0.15 2.83 -0.28
N GLY A 132 -1.13 3.33 0.47
CA GLY A 132 -1.43 4.75 0.67
C GLY A 132 -0.24 5.51 1.27
N LEU A 133 0.31 5.00 2.36
CA LEU A 133 1.51 5.56 3.01
C LEU A 133 2.71 5.61 2.06
N ALA A 134 2.92 4.54 1.30
CA ALA A 134 4.05 4.45 0.38
C ALA A 134 3.93 5.44 -0.79
N GLU A 135 2.73 5.53 -1.38
CA GLU A 135 2.46 6.46 -2.48
C GLU A 135 2.44 7.92 -2.02
N GLU A 136 1.94 8.19 -0.81
CA GLU A 136 1.98 9.53 -0.24
C GLU A 136 3.41 9.99 0.00
N LYS A 137 4.29 9.14 0.53
CA LYS A 137 5.65 9.58 0.87
C LYS A 137 6.63 9.55 -0.30
N PHE A 138 6.54 8.53 -1.16
CA PHE A 138 7.57 8.25 -2.17
C PHE A 138 7.05 8.23 -3.60
N GLY A 139 5.74 8.18 -3.79
CA GLY A 139 5.10 8.02 -5.10
C GLY A 139 4.33 9.24 -5.55
N ALA A 140 3.15 9.00 -6.10
CA ALA A 140 2.33 10.03 -6.75
C ALA A 140 1.83 11.13 -5.80
N GLY A 141 1.91 10.91 -4.48
CA GLY A 141 1.47 11.86 -3.45
C GLY A 141 2.58 12.72 -2.82
N ARG A 142 3.87 12.45 -3.07
CA ARG A 142 5.01 13.04 -2.32
C ARG A 142 5.10 14.56 -2.27
N ASP A 143 4.52 15.24 -3.25
CA ASP A 143 4.55 16.70 -3.40
C ASP A 143 3.13 17.29 -3.25
N LYS A 144 2.23 16.58 -2.56
CA LYS A 144 0.82 16.93 -2.40
C LYS A 144 0.49 17.12 -0.94
N THR A 145 -0.42 18.06 -0.69
CA THR A 145 -0.96 18.37 0.63
C THR A 145 -2.48 18.24 0.59
N GLY A 146 -3.13 18.30 1.75
CA GLY A 146 -4.57 18.13 1.86
C GLY A 146 -4.97 16.65 1.93
N VAL A 147 -6.16 16.33 1.43
CA VAL A 147 -6.77 15.00 1.53
C VAL A 147 -6.46 14.21 0.27
N ILE A 148 -5.59 13.21 0.40
CA ILE A 148 -5.23 12.26 -0.64
C ILE A 148 -5.98 10.96 -0.39
N VAL A 149 -6.62 10.42 -1.42
CA VAL A 149 -7.33 9.14 -1.35
C VAL A 149 -6.67 8.17 -2.32
N LEU A 150 -6.07 7.12 -1.79
CA LEU A 150 -5.63 6.00 -2.60
C LEU A 150 -6.75 4.98 -2.74
N LEU A 151 -7.03 4.53 -3.96
CA LEU A 151 -7.98 3.46 -4.25
C LEU A 151 -7.29 2.36 -5.05
N THR A 152 -7.31 1.12 -4.56
CA THR A 152 -6.84 -0.04 -5.32
C THR A 152 -8.01 -0.70 -6.03
N PHE A 153 -7.86 -1.01 -7.32
CA PHE A 153 -8.87 -1.75 -8.07
C PHE A 153 -8.34 -3.14 -8.43
N GLY A 154 -8.91 -4.17 -7.79
CA GLY A 154 -8.49 -5.57 -7.92
C GLY A 154 -9.67 -6.53 -7.84
N THR A 155 -9.53 -7.58 -7.03
CA THR A 155 -10.64 -8.48 -6.68
C THR A 155 -11.79 -7.68 -6.04
N GLY A 156 -11.46 -6.79 -5.11
CA GLY A 156 -12.35 -5.78 -4.55
C GLY A 156 -11.83 -4.36 -4.78
N ILE A 157 -12.24 -3.42 -3.92
CA ILE A 157 -11.70 -2.06 -3.86
C ILE A 157 -11.13 -1.79 -2.48
N GLY A 158 -9.82 -1.60 -2.39
CA GLY A 158 -9.17 -1.13 -1.16
C GLY A 158 -9.06 0.38 -1.16
N SER A 159 -8.98 0.98 0.02
CA SER A 159 -8.83 2.43 0.17
C SER A 159 -7.91 2.83 1.30
N ALA A 160 -7.21 3.96 1.10
CA ALA A 160 -6.51 4.67 2.16
C ALA A 160 -6.79 6.16 2.03
N VAL A 161 -7.02 6.83 3.15
CA VAL A 161 -7.19 8.28 3.21
C VAL A 161 -6.04 8.86 4.01
N ILE A 162 -5.31 9.80 3.42
CA ILE A 162 -4.19 10.48 4.06
C ILE A 162 -4.48 11.97 4.04
N HIS A 163 -4.36 12.63 5.20
CA HIS A 163 -4.52 14.07 5.34
C HIS A 163 -3.21 14.67 5.84
N ASN A 164 -2.51 15.43 4.99
CA ASN A 164 -1.22 16.05 5.30
C ASN A 164 -0.19 15.05 5.89
N GLY A 165 0.01 13.92 5.21
CA GLY A 165 0.93 12.87 5.65
C GLY A 165 0.45 12.00 6.82
N VAL A 166 -0.73 12.27 7.35
CA VAL A 166 -1.32 11.46 8.44
C VAL A 166 -2.39 10.53 7.87
N LEU A 167 -2.16 9.23 7.98
CA LEU A 167 -3.12 8.21 7.59
C LEU A 167 -4.35 8.25 8.51
N LEU A 168 -5.54 8.23 7.93
CA LEU A 168 -6.77 7.80 8.58
C LEU A 168 -6.88 6.28 8.37
N PRO A 169 -6.58 5.45 9.37
CA PRO A 169 -6.46 4.01 9.17
C PRO A 169 -7.81 3.36 8.88
N ASN A 170 -7.75 2.25 8.15
CA ASN A 170 -8.84 1.31 7.91
C ASN A 170 -10.06 1.92 7.19
N THR A 171 -9.83 2.82 6.24
CA THR A 171 -10.92 3.24 5.35
C THR A 171 -11.34 2.10 4.44
N GLU A 172 -12.65 1.83 4.35
CA GLU A 172 -13.23 0.71 3.60
C GLU A 172 -14.21 1.22 2.53
N PHE A 173 -13.75 2.10 1.64
CA PHE A 173 -14.58 2.71 0.59
C PHE A 173 -15.09 1.70 -0.44
N GLY A 174 -14.49 0.51 -0.54
CA GLY A 174 -15.02 -0.59 -1.33
C GLY A 174 -16.41 -1.06 -0.87
N HIS A 175 -16.71 -0.92 0.41
CA HIS A 175 -17.98 -1.33 1.00
C HIS A 175 -19.02 -0.19 1.08
N LEU A 176 -18.71 1.00 0.57
CA LEU A 176 -19.70 2.08 0.49
C LEU A 176 -20.83 1.71 -0.46
N GLU A 177 -22.07 1.93 -0.04
CA GLU A 177 -23.22 1.78 -0.92
C GLU A 177 -23.30 2.97 -1.89
N VAL A 178 -23.13 2.71 -3.18
CA VAL A 178 -23.20 3.71 -4.25
C VAL A 178 -24.34 3.33 -5.19
N GLY A 179 -25.47 4.03 -5.05
CA GLY A 179 -26.66 3.82 -5.88
C GLY A 179 -27.23 2.40 -5.75
N GLY A 180 -27.48 1.95 -4.51
CA GLY A 180 -28.08 0.65 -4.20
C GLY A 180 -27.16 -0.55 -4.37
N LYS A 181 -25.84 -0.33 -4.45
CA LYS A 181 -24.84 -1.40 -4.61
C LYS A 181 -23.52 -1.00 -3.97
N GLU A 182 -22.87 -1.91 -3.26
CA GLU A 182 -21.50 -1.69 -2.78
C GLU A 182 -20.54 -1.31 -3.93
N ALA A 183 -19.63 -0.39 -3.64
CA ALA A 183 -18.69 0.17 -4.60
C ALA A 183 -17.83 -0.91 -5.26
N GLU A 184 -17.34 -1.91 -4.52
CA GLU A 184 -16.50 -2.97 -5.07
C GLU A 184 -17.27 -3.86 -6.05
N HIS A 185 -18.49 -4.27 -5.69
CA HIS A 185 -19.34 -5.07 -6.56
C HIS A 185 -19.77 -4.29 -7.82
N ARG A 186 -19.65 -2.97 -7.80
CA ARG A 186 -19.94 -2.08 -8.93
C ARG A 186 -18.70 -1.86 -9.81
N ALA A 187 -17.55 -1.54 -9.21
CA ALA A 187 -16.42 -0.91 -9.90
C ALA A 187 -15.08 -1.62 -9.73
N ALA A 188 -14.96 -2.72 -8.98
CA ALA A 188 -13.72 -3.50 -8.91
C ALA A 188 -13.29 -3.97 -10.32
N SER A 189 -11.98 -4.18 -10.53
CA SER A 189 -11.47 -4.62 -11.83
C SER A 189 -11.95 -6.04 -12.17
N SER A 190 -12.13 -6.89 -11.17
CA SER A 190 -12.74 -8.22 -11.29
C SER A 190 -14.13 -8.17 -11.92
N VAL A 191 -14.93 -7.14 -11.61
CA VAL A 191 -16.28 -6.94 -12.18
C VAL A 191 -16.20 -6.59 -13.66
N LYS A 192 -15.23 -5.74 -14.05
CA LYS A 192 -14.97 -5.43 -15.45
C LYS A 192 -14.64 -6.68 -16.25
N GLU A 193 -13.73 -7.51 -15.71
CA GLU A 193 -13.28 -8.75 -16.33
C GLU A 193 -14.41 -9.77 -16.45
N ALA A 194 -15.12 -10.05 -15.35
CA ALA A 194 -16.22 -11.00 -15.31
C ALA A 194 -17.36 -10.64 -16.29
N LYS A 195 -17.59 -9.34 -16.53
CA LYS A 195 -18.63 -8.86 -17.45
C LYS A 195 -18.11 -8.57 -18.87
N GLY A 196 -16.82 -8.73 -19.13
CA GLY A 196 -16.22 -8.42 -20.43
C GLY A 196 -16.38 -6.95 -20.85
N TRP A 197 -16.40 -6.02 -19.90
CA TRP A 197 -16.62 -4.60 -20.19
C TRP A 197 -15.39 -3.93 -20.81
N SER A 198 -15.64 -2.98 -21.71
CA SER A 198 -14.62 -2.03 -22.18
C SER A 198 -14.21 -1.06 -21.06
N TYR A 199 -13.13 -0.31 -21.26
CA TYR A 199 -12.73 0.71 -20.28
C TYR A 199 -13.77 1.82 -20.18
N GLU A 200 -14.28 2.30 -21.32
CA GLU A 200 -15.30 3.36 -21.41
C GLU A 200 -16.56 2.99 -20.63
N ARG A 201 -17.02 1.73 -20.75
CA ARG A 201 -18.19 1.28 -19.98
C ARG A 201 -17.87 1.19 -18.50
N TRP A 202 -16.75 0.59 -18.13
CA TRP A 202 -16.38 0.37 -16.73
C TRP A 202 -16.09 1.68 -15.99
N THR A 203 -15.46 2.66 -16.63
CA THR A 203 -15.13 3.95 -16.00
C THR A 203 -16.38 4.77 -15.64
N THR A 204 -17.53 4.52 -16.29
CA THR A 204 -18.81 5.10 -15.82
C THR A 204 -19.19 4.60 -14.43
N GLU A 205 -18.84 3.36 -14.06
CA GLU A 205 -19.09 2.79 -12.73
C GLU A 205 -18.04 3.28 -11.73
N VAL A 206 -16.77 3.35 -12.14
CA VAL A 206 -15.69 3.95 -11.32
C VAL A 206 -16.02 5.41 -11.00
N THR A 207 -16.43 6.20 -11.99
CA THR A 207 -16.78 7.62 -11.81
C THR A 207 -17.90 7.80 -10.77
N LYS A 208 -18.92 6.93 -10.74
CA LYS A 208 -19.97 7.00 -9.72
C LYS A 208 -19.41 6.81 -8.31
N VAL A 209 -18.48 5.87 -8.15
CA VAL A 209 -17.82 5.62 -6.86
C VAL A 209 -16.96 6.82 -6.46
N LEU A 210 -16.14 7.34 -7.38
CA LEU A 210 -15.31 8.53 -7.12
C LEU A 210 -16.18 9.73 -6.74
N VAL A 211 -17.26 10.01 -7.47
CA VAL A 211 -18.17 11.13 -7.17
C VAL A 211 -18.85 10.95 -5.80
N ALA A 212 -19.20 9.72 -5.40
CA ALA A 212 -19.75 9.47 -4.06
C ALA A 212 -18.73 9.82 -2.97
N ILE A 213 -17.47 9.41 -3.14
CA ILE A 213 -16.38 9.75 -2.21
C ILE A 213 -16.10 11.26 -2.23
N GLU A 214 -16.10 11.88 -3.42
CA GLU A 214 -15.90 13.33 -3.59
C GLU A 214 -16.91 14.16 -2.82
N ASN A 215 -18.17 13.74 -2.84
CA ASN A 215 -19.24 14.44 -2.15
C ASN A 215 -19.19 14.23 -0.64
N ALA A 216 -18.55 13.16 -0.17
CA ALA A 216 -18.41 12.86 1.24
C ALA A 216 -17.24 13.59 1.90
N ILE A 217 -16.07 13.61 1.25
CA ILE A 217 -14.82 14.06 1.89
C ILE A 217 -13.99 15.08 1.09
N TRP A 218 -14.47 15.48 -0.09
CA TRP A 218 -13.88 16.54 -0.91
C TRP A 218 -12.35 16.46 -1.08
N PRO A 219 -11.82 15.34 -1.62
CA PRO A 219 -10.39 15.12 -1.68
C PRO A 219 -9.68 16.05 -2.67
N ASP A 220 -8.39 16.25 -2.46
CA ASP A 220 -7.50 17.03 -3.32
C ASP A 220 -6.88 16.18 -4.43
N LEU A 221 -6.73 14.87 -4.20
CA LEU A 221 -6.16 13.93 -5.16
C LEU A 221 -6.70 12.51 -4.95
N PHE A 222 -7.04 11.83 -6.06
CA PHE A 222 -7.11 10.38 -6.09
C PHE A 222 -5.84 9.77 -6.66
N ILE A 223 -5.29 8.78 -5.97
CA ILE A 223 -4.24 7.90 -6.49
C ILE A 223 -4.88 6.54 -6.75
N VAL A 224 -4.80 6.03 -7.99
CA VAL A 224 -5.39 4.74 -8.36
C VAL A 224 -4.33 3.66 -8.52
N GLY A 225 -4.46 2.61 -7.70
CA GLY A 225 -3.56 1.47 -7.62
C GLY A 225 -4.22 0.15 -8.04
N GLY A 226 -3.62 -0.96 -7.61
CA GLY A 226 -4.03 -2.31 -8.02
C GLY A 226 -3.53 -2.69 -9.42
N GLY A 227 -3.74 -3.94 -9.85
CA GLY A 227 -3.17 -4.46 -11.10
C GLY A 227 -3.60 -3.69 -12.35
N ILE A 228 -4.83 -3.15 -12.36
CA ILE A 228 -5.39 -2.40 -13.49
C ILE A 228 -4.76 -1.01 -13.68
N SER A 229 -4.10 -0.46 -12.65
CA SER A 229 -3.40 0.83 -12.73
C SER A 229 -2.22 0.81 -13.72
N ARG A 230 -1.68 -0.38 -14.05
CA ARG A 230 -0.65 -0.54 -15.11
C ARG A 230 -1.12 -0.09 -16.50
N LYS A 231 -2.43 0.04 -16.69
CA LYS A 231 -3.07 0.50 -17.92
C LYS A 231 -3.84 1.81 -17.69
N ALA A 232 -3.44 2.60 -16.70
CA ALA A 232 -4.10 3.85 -16.32
C ALA A 232 -4.26 4.82 -17.49
N ASP A 233 -3.29 4.85 -18.41
CA ASP A 233 -3.33 5.60 -19.67
C ASP A 233 -4.61 5.32 -20.49
N LYS A 234 -5.18 4.13 -20.36
CA LYS A 234 -6.37 3.70 -21.11
C LYS A 234 -7.70 4.08 -20.45
N TRP A 235 -7.71 4.44 -19.17
CA TRP A 235 -8.97 4.57 -18.43
C TRP A 235 -9.06 5.78 -17.50
N VAL A 236 -7.94 6.26 -16.95
CA VAL A 236 -7.93 7.49 -16.14
C VAL A 236 -8.42 8.70 -16.94
N PRO A 237 -8.03 8.90 -18.23
CA PRO A 237 -8.55 10.01 -19.04
C PRO A 237 -10.06 9.93 -19.33
N LEU A 238 -10.70 8.79 -19.09
CA LEU A 238 -12.13 8.58 -19.33
C LEU A 238 -13.00 8.89 -18.10
N LEU A 239 -12.37 9.18 -16.95
CA LEU A 239 -13.09 9.52 -15.72
C LEU A 239 -13.65 10.94 -15.82
N GLN A 240 -14.84 11.15 -15.24
CA GLN A 240 -15.56 12.43 -15.30
C GLN A 240 -15.80 13.04 -13.92
N ASN A 241 -15.07 12.58 -12.91
CA ASN A 241 -15.13 13.13 -11.55
C ASN A 241 -14.38 14.48 -11.48
N ARG A 242 -14.59 15.25 -10.42
CA ARG A 242 -14.02 16.60 -10.27
C ARG A 242 -12.53 16.58 -9.91
N THR A 243 -12.17 15.70 -9.00
CA THR A 243 -10.86 15.62 -8.35
C THR A 243 -9.85 15.03 -9.32
N PRO A 244 -8.62 15.58 -9.39
CA PRO A 244 -7.57 14.98 -10.18
C PRO A 244 -7.33 13.51 -9.81
N VAL A 245 -7.08 12.67 -10.82
CA VAL A 245 -6.80 11.25 -10.65
C VAL A 245 -5.47 10.92 -11.31
N VAL A 246 -4.58 10.26 -10.57
CA VAL A 246 -3.26 9.84 -11.05
C VAL A 246 -3.02 8.36 -10.74
N ALA A 247 -2.18 7.70 -11.53
CA ALA A 247 -1.81 6.31 -11.27
C ALA A 247 -0.77 6.22 -10.15
N ALA A 248 -0.85 5.18 -9.33
CA ALA A 248 0.17 4.82 -8.34
C ALA A 248 1.53 4.56 -9.03
N GLU A 249 2.61 5.14 -8.49
CA GLU A 249 3.97 5.04 -9.05
C GLU A 249 4.71 3.76 -8.60
N LEU A 250 4.55 3.35 -7.35
CA LEU A 250 5.22 2.19 -6.76
C LEU A 250 4.55 0.87 -7.18
N GLN A 251 3.31 0.91 -7.68
CA GLN A 251 2.60 -0.25 -8.21
C GLN A 251 2.62 -1.46 -7.24
N ASN A 252 3.29 -2.55 -7.62
CA ASN A 252 3.31 -3.81 -6.87
C ASN A 252 4.27 -3.78 -5.66
N THR A 253 5.07 -2.73 -5.47
CA THR A 253 5.95 -2.59 -4.31
C THR A 253 5.34 -1.70 -3.23
N ALA A 254 4.25 -1.00 -3.51
CA ALA A 254 3.63 -0.07 -2.56
C ALA A 254 3.29 -0.73 -1.21
N GLY A 255 2.71 -1.94 -1.23
CA GLY A 255 2.40 -2.68 0.00
C GLY A 255 3.65 -3.05 0.83
N ILE A 256 4.73 -3.50 0.17
CA ILE A 256 6.00 -3.83 0.84
C ILE A 256 6.63 -2.57 1.44
N VAL A 257 6.68 -1.47 0.69
CA VAL A 257 7.28 -0.21 1.13
C VAL A 257 6.50 0.38 2.30
N GLY A 258 5.17 0.42 2.21
CA GLY A 258 4.30 0.92 3.27
C GLY A 258 4.37 0.09 4.55
N ALA A 259 4.41 -1.24 4.41
CA ALA A 259 4.62 -2.13 5.53
C ALA A 259 5.98 -1.87 6.21
N ALA A 260 7.06 -1.76 5.42
CA ALA A 260 8.38 -1.43 5.97
C ALA A 260 8.38 -0.08 6.70
N MET A 261 7.69 0.94 6.18
CA MET A 261 7.52 2.24 6.86
C MET A 261 6.82 2.07 8.22
N ALA A 262 5.75 1.27 8.27
CA ALA A 262 4.98 1.01 9.49
C ALA A 262 5.75 0.20 10.55
N SER A 263 6.84 -0.47 10.17
CA SER A 263 7.73 -1.15 11.12
C SER A 263 8.58 -0.20 11.96
N ASP A 264 8.78 1.03 11.46
CA ASP A 264 9.60 2.06 12.11
C ASP A 264 8.77 3.04 12.94
N VAL A 265 7.61 3.46 12.42
CA VAL A 265 6.63 4.27 13.13
C VAL A 265 5.30 3.54 13.12
N ASP A 266 4.76 3.26 14.31
CA ASP A 266 3.45 2.62 14.42
C ASP A 266 2.34 3.61 14.02
N VAL A 267 1.88 3.47 12.78
CA VAL A 267 0.80 4.24 12.14
C VAL A 267 -0.60 3.67 12.42
N THR A 268 -0.68 2.55 13.14
CA THR A 268 -1.94 1.84 13.43
C THR A 268 -2.52 2.20 14.79
N ALA A 269 -1.72 2.85 15.65
CA ALA A 269 -2.14 3.24 16.98
C ALA A 269 -3.29 4.26 16.90
N THR A 270 -4.49 3.81 17.24
CA THR A 270 -5.60 4.72 17.56
C THR A 270 -5.30 5.27 18.96
N GLY A 271 -4.82 6.53 19.04
CA GLY A 271 -4.49 7.15 20.31
C GLY A 271 -5.64 7.00 21.30
N LYS A 272 -5.40 6.33 22.43
CA LYS A 272 -6.32 6.31 23.56
C LYS A 272 -6.07 7.49 24.47
#